data_AF-A0AAN5AU81-F1
#
_entry.id   AF-A0AAN5AU81-F1
#
_cell.length_a   1.000
_cell.length_b   1.000
_cell.length_c   1.000
_cell.angle_alpha   90.00
_cell.angle_beta   90.00
_cell.angle_gamma   90.00
#
_symmetry.space_group_name_H-M   'P 1'
#
loop_
_entity.id
_entity.type
_entity.pdbx_description
1 polymer ?
#
loop_
_entity_poly.entity_id
_entity_poly.type
_entity_poly.pdbx_seq_one_letter_code
_entity_poly.pdbx_strand_id
1 'polypeptide(L)'
;MTFQVGAQKYKTVLPYRMVGGKMIVDLVMNGTSRSFIFDTGGRTALTGEICEELGLTVVDSLVVTDVNSKKAAYPLVSIESLMTPDQKINFKHVSAMKLAKPSPFECFHTDGLIGSDLLVRTIVEIDGKNKTITITSAENPSTVSLRKMLPFTKSGMPIILLQAGAGNNITALFDTGCPSFFSLKVSDYETLKTTGAFQVLSEGYGEGSIGVAGMAEADISHRVCLPVLSVGGTKFQNVTSETSTPPFTLLGVKLLDYGKVTLDYPRARFYFEANEAVNDLSSKHYNVALRVKDGELIISTVWSAMKGVVEVGDKVTRINGKPVRMYDFCESIVNGIPELKGKKKTRLTVQTKQGEKVIVYQKE
;
A
#
# COMPACT_ATOMS: atom_id res chain seq x y z
N MET A 1 19.68 35.53 22.68
CA MET A 1 20.85 34.87 22.05
C MET A 1 20.35 33.98 20.93
N THR A 2 20.72 34.32 19.71
CA THR A 2 20.37 33.63 18.48
C THR A 2 21.22 32.36 18.38
N PHE A 3 20.61 31.18 18.56
CA PHE A 3 21.30 29.93 18.23
C PHE A 3 21.17 29.70 16.73
N GLN A 4 22.23 30.04 16.01
CA GLN A 4 22.45 29.62 14.63
C GLN A 4 22.86 28.14 14.68
N VAL A 5 21.89 27.24 14.64
CA VAL A 5 22.17 25.80 14.50
C VAL A 5 22.62 25.58 13.06
N GLY A 6 23.93 25.40 12.85
CA GLY A 6 24.45 24.93 11.58
C GLY A 6 23.75 23.62 11.23
N ALA A 7 23.00 23.60 10.13
CA ALA A 7 22.24 22.44 9.73
C ALA A 7 23.19 21.27 9.45
N GLN A 8 23.17 20.26 10.33
CA GLN A 8 24.05 19.11 10.24
C GLN A 8 23.67 18.30 9.01
N LYS A 9 24.60 18.21 8.05
CA LYS A 9 24.43 17.37 6.87
C LYS A 9 24.49 15.91 7.29
N TYR A 10 23.44 15.16 6.99
CA TYR A 10 23.40 13.72 7.23
C TYR A 10 22.89 12.97 5.99
N LYS A 11 23.34 11.72 5.86
CA LYS A 11 22.90 10.76 4.86
C LYS A 11 22.97 9.36 5.47
N THR A 12 21.85 8.67 5.50
CA THR A 12 21.78 7.24 5.81
C THR A 12 21.26 6.47 4.59
N VAL A 13 21.56 5.19 4.53
CA VAL A 13 21.01 4.26 3.54
C VAL A 13 20.48 3.05 4.30
N LEU A 14 19.17 2.83 4.23
CA LEU A 14 18.47 1.72 4.87
C LEU A 14 18.16 0.67 3.81
N PRO A 15 18.56 -0.60 3.98
CA PRO A 15 17.99 -1.67 3.19
C PRO A 15 16.52 -1.87 3.57
N TYR A 16 15.70 -2.31 2.62
CA TYR A 16 14.34 -2.78 2.91
C TYR A 16 14.09 -4.17 2.32
N ARG A 17 13.16 -4.89 2.93
CA ARG A 17 12.66 -6.18 2.42
C ARG A 17 11.17 -6.06 2.08
N MET A 18 10.71 -6.85 1.11
CA MET A 18 9.29 -6.94 0.80
C MET A 18 8.67 -8.14 1.54
N VAL A 19 7.61 -7.92 2.30
CA VAL A 19 6.85 -8.96 3.02
C VAL A 19 5.36 -8.73 2.75
N GLY A 20 4.67 -9.67 2.09
CA GLY A 20 3.24 -9.53 1.78
C GLY A 20 2.87 -8.24 1.01
N GLY A 21 3.78 -7.75 0.16
CA GLY A 21 3.59 -6.50 -0.58
C GLY A 21 3.87 -5.22 0.21
N LYS A 22 4.36 -5.32 1.45
CA LYS A 22 4.78 -4.19 2.29
C LYS A 22 6.30 -4.05 2.31
N MET A 23 6.78 -2.81 2.29
CA MET A 23 8.20 -2.49 2.49
C MET A 23 8.51 -2.49 3.97
N ILE A 24 9.43 -3.34 4.42
CA ILE A 24 9.84 -3.44 5.83
C ILE A 24 11.26 -2.92 5.99
N VAL A 25 11.45 -2.01 6.95
CA VAL A 25 12.75 -1.45 7.37
C VAL A 25 12.99 -1.74 8.84
N ASP A 26 14.26 -1.82 9.24
CA ASP A 26 14.63 -1.99 10.64
C ASP A 26 15.22 -0.68 11.19
N LEU A 27 14.75 -0.26 12.36
CA LEU A 27 15.23 0.90 13.10
C LEU A 27 15.53 0.51 14.54
N VAL A 28 16.30 1.33 15.24
CA VAL A 28 16.60 1.15 16.67
C VAL A 28 15.66 2.05 17.47
N MET A 29 14.62 1.45 18.06
CA MET A 29 13.65 2.13 18.91
C MET A 29 14.05 1.93 20.38
N ASN A 30 14.34 3.03 21.08
CA ASN A 30 14.76 3.03 22.49
C ASN A 30 15.87 2.02 22.79
N GLY A 31 16.85 1.89 21.88
CA GLY A 31 17.99 0.98 22.01
C GLY A 31 17.77 -0.44 21.50
N THR A 32 16.55 -0.82 21.10
CA THR A 32 16.25 -2.17 20.58
C THR A 32 15.94 -2.11 19.08
N SER A 33 16.47 -3.05 18.30
CA SER A 33 16.14 -3.16 16.87
C SER A 33 14.70 -3.65 16.70
N ARG A 34 13.92 -2.96 15.87
CA ARG A 34 12.48 -3.18 15.63
C ARG A 34 12.18 -3.02 14.15
N SER A 35 11.21 -3.78 13.65
CA SER A 35 10.81 -3.76 12.24
C SER A 35 9.56 -2.93 12.03
N PHE A 36 9.54 -2.11 10.98
CA PHE A 36 8.44 -1.22 10.65
C PHE A 36 8.07 -1.30 9.17
N ILE A 37 6.78 -1.16 8.88
CA ILE A 37 6.31 -0.90 7.52
C ILE A 37 6.74 0.53 7.13
N PHE A 38 7.42 0.71 6.00
CA PHE A 38 7.72 2.01 5.44
C PHE A 38 6.57 2.47 4.53
N ASP A 39 5.80 3.46 4.96
CA ASP A 39 4.56 3.87 4.31
C ASP A 39 4.51 5.40 4.09
N THR A 40 4.72 5.80 2.84
CA THR A 40 4.69 7.22 2.44
C THR A 40 3.28 7.82 2.41
N GLY A 41 2.23 6.99 2.44
CA GLY A 41 0.83 7.41 2.53
C GLY A 41 0.29 7.44 3.96
N GLY A 42 0.99 6.80 4.90
CA GLY A 42 0.61 6.68 6.30
C GLY A 42 1.16 7.76 7.24
N ARG A 43 0.69 7.70 8.49
CA ARG A 43 1.25 8.39 9.66
C ARG A 43 1.95 7.38 10.56
N THR A 44 3.02 7.79 11.21
CA THR A 44 3.81 6.95 12.10
C THR A 44 2.92 6.36 13.20
N ALA A 45 2.99 5.05 13.38
CA ALA A 45 2.12 4.30 14.27
C ALA A 45 2.85 3.13 14.92
N LEU A 46 2.44 2.76 16.12
CA LEU A 46 2.90 1.58 16.85
C LEU A 46 1.74 0.63 17.09
N THR A 47 2.04 -0.67 17.06
CA THR A 47 1.05 -1.69 17.44
C THR A 47 0.66 -1.53 18.91
N GLY A 48 -0.55 -1.96 19.26
CA GLY A 48 -0.99 -1.90 20.65
C GLY A 48 -0.15 -2.78 21.56
N GLU A 49 0.32 -3.90 21.02
CA GLU A 49 1.16 -4.91 21.65
C GLU A 49 2.52 -4.34 22.05
N ILE A 50 3.24 -3.66 21.13
CA ILE A 50 4.55 -3.07 21.46
C ILE A 50 4.42 -1.93 22.46
N CYS A 51 3.31 -1.17 22.42
CA CYS A 51 3.06 -0.12 23.39
C CYS A 51 2.91 -0.70 24.80
N GLU A 52 2.28 -1.86 24.95
CA GLU A 52 2.14 -2.54 26.25
C GLU A 52 3.44 -3.18 26.71
N GLU A 53 4.17 -3.84 25.83
CA GLU A 53 5.50 -4.42 26.11
C GLU A 53 6.45 -3.36 26.70
N LEU A 54 6.46 -2.17 26.12
CA LEU A 54 7.35 -1.07 26.51
C LEU A 54 6.75 -0.14 27.57
N GLY A 55 5.52 -0.38 28.03
CA GLY A 55 4.83 0.49 29.01
C GLY A 55 4.59 1.91 28.51
N LEU A 56 4.41 2.12 27.20
CA LEU A 56 4.16 3.43 26.61
C LEU A 56 2.74 3.90 26.97
N THR A 57 2.67 5.02 27.67
CA THR A 57 1.40 5.67 28.02
C THR A 57 0.95 6.62 26.93
N VAL A 58 -0.37 6.74 26.78
CA VAL A 58 -0.97 7.72 25.87
C VAL A 58 -0.70 9.11 26.42
N VAL A 59 -0.05 9.95 25.63
CA VAL A 59 0.34 11.32 26.00
C VAL A 59 -0.58 12.37 25.38
N ASP A 60 -1.27 12.04 24.30
CA ASP A 60 -2.17 12.93 23.57
C ASP A 60 -3.18 12.13 22.72
N SER A 61 -4.07 12.81 22.00
CA SER A 61 -4.95 12.20 21.01
C SER A 61 -5.14 13.09 19.78
N LEU A 62 -5.10 12.48 18.60
CA LEU A 62 -5.47 13.14 17.35
C LEU A 62 -6.98 13.04 17.15
N VAL A 63 -7.68 14.16 17.18
CA VAL A 63 -9.12 14.21 16.84
C VAL A 63 -9.29 14.46 15.35
N VAL A 64 -9.84 13.49 14.64
CA VAL A 64 -10.25 13.60 13.24
C VAL A 64 -11.77 13.72 13.20
N THR A 65 -12.25 14.79 12.57
CA THR A 65 -13.68 14.96 12.30
C THR A 65 -13.94 14.42 10.89
N ASP A 66 -14.81 13.43 10.77
CA ASP A 66 -15.25 12.93 9.47
C ASP A 66 -16.15 13.94 8.75
N VAL A 67 -16.47 13.66 7.48
CA VAL A 67 -17.33 14.52 6.64
C VAL A 67 -18.78 14.61 7.16
N ASN A 68 -19.18 13.73 8.07
CA ASN A 68 -20.48 13.69 8.73
C ASN A 68 -20.43 14.29 10.15
N SER A 69 -19.38 15.04 10.49
CA SER A 69 -19.15 15.65 11.81
C SER A 69 -18.96 14.67 12.98
N LYS A 70 -18.71 13.38 12.71
CA LYS A 70 -18.35 12.40 13.72
C LYS A 70 -16.86 12.53 14.04
N LYS A 71 -16.55 12.70 15.32
CA LYS A 71 -15.16 12.80 15.79
C LYS A 71 -14.63 11.42 16.16
N ALA A 72 -13.52 11.02 15.57
CA ALA A 72 -12.72 9.89 16.00
C ALA A 72 -11.45 10.42 16.68
N ALA A 73 -11.17 9.97 17.89
CA ALA A 73 -9.94 10.30 18.61
C ALA A 73 -8.97 9.12 18.52
N TYR A 74 -7.78 9.37 17.99
CA TYR A 74 -6.73 8.36 17.87
C TYR A 74 -5.67 8.60 18.95
N PRO A 75 -5.41 7.64 19.85
CA PRO A 75 -4.44 7.79 20.92
C PRO A 75 -3.02 7.95 20.35
N LEU A 76 -2.24 8.86 20.93
CA LEU A 76 -0.85 9.12 20.57
C LEU A 76 0.08 8.72 21.73
N VAL A 77 1.17 8.05 21.40
CA VAL A 77 2.29 7.74 22.30
C VAL A 77 3.55 8.46 21.83
N SER A 78 4.55 8.57 22.69
CA SER A 78 5.85 9.17 22.36
C SER A 78 6.95 8.11 22.35
N ILE A 79 7.74 8.08 21.29
CA ILE A 79 8.97 7.29 21.19
C ILE A 79 10.14 8.22 21.50
N GLU A 80 10.87 7.94 22.58
CA GLU A 80 12.00 8.77 23.02
C GLU A 80 13.10 8.87 21.95
N SER A 81 13.48 7.73 21.37
CA SER A 81 14.50 7.67 20.33
C SER A 81 14.16 6.62 19.28
N LEU A 82 14.16 7.06 18.02
CA LEU A 82 14.04 6.20 16.85
C LEU A 82 15.23 6.50 15.93
N MET A 83 16.19 5.59 15.92
CA MET A 83 17.50 5.81 15.33
C MET A 83 17.76 4.87 14.15
N THR A 84 18.45 5.36 13.14
CA THR A 84 18.93 4.52 12.02
C THR A 84 20.00 3.55 12.53
N PRO A 85 20.11 2.33 11.97
CA PRO A 85 21.11 1.36 12.44
C PRO A 85 22.55 1.88 12.39
N ASP A 86 22.86 2.76 11.44
CA ASP A 86 24.18 3.41 11.31
C ASP A 86 24.38 4.62 12.24
N GLN A 87 23.42 4.89 13.11
CA GLN A 87 23.42 5.95 14.15
C GLN A 87 23.58 7.38 13.61
N LYS A 88 23.41 7.60 12.30
CA LYS A 88 23.56 8.92 11.69
C LYS A 88 22.34 9.81 11.83
N ILE A 89 21.16 9.22 12.00
CA ILE A 89 19.91 9.95 12.20
C ILE A 89 19.23 9.40 13.44
N ASN A 90 18.86 10.28 14.36
CA ASN A 90 18.06 9.96 15.53
C ASN A 90 16.87 10.91 15.60
N PHE A 91 15.68 10.37 15.35
CA PHE A 91 14.44 11.09 15.56
C PHE A 91 14.07 10.98 17.04
N LYS A 92 13.99 12.13 17.73
CA LYS A 92 13.67 12.20 19.16
C LYS A 92 12.24 12.62 19.39
N HIS A 93 11.62 12.07 20.43
CA HIS A 93 10.24 12.37 20.83
C HIS A 93 9.25 12.22 19.66
N VAL A 94 9.34 11.11 18.95
CA VAL A 94 8.48 10.83 17.80
C VAL A 94 7.07 10.53 18.30
N SER A 95 6.11 11.34 17.87
CA SER A 95 4.69 11.06 18.08
C SER A 95 4.26 9.91 17.17
N ALA A 96 3.65 8.88 17.75
CA ALA A 96 3.14 7.73 17.01
C ALA A 96 1.70 7.43 17.42
N MET A 97 0.84 7.11 16.45
CA MET A 97 -0.51 6.62 16.74
C MET A 97 -0.44 5.22 17.37
N LYS A 98 -1.13 5.01 18.49
CA LYS A 98 -1.32 3.67 19.05
C LYS A 98 -2.46 2.98 18.32
N LEU A 99 -2.15 1.86 17.67
CA LEU A 99 -3.13 1.05 16.95
C LEU A 99 -3.96 0.20 17.92
N ALA A 100 -5.18 -0.14 17.49
CA ALA A 100 -6.02 -1.08 18.19
C ALA A 100 -5.41 -2.50 18.14
N LYS A 101 -5.80 -3.33 19.11
CA LYS A 101 -5.46 -4.75 19.16
C LYS A 101 -6.68 -5.59 18.69
N PRO A 102 -6.48 -6.72 17.98
CA PRO A 102 -5.20 -7.18 17.45
C PRO A 102 -4.67 -6.24 16.36
N SER A 103 -3.35 -6.13 16.25
CA SER A 103 -2.73 -5.24 15.27
C SER A 103 -3.12 -5.57 13.82
N PRO A 104 -3.48 -4.57 12.98
CA PRO A 104 -3.68 -4.78 11.55
C PRO A 104 -2.38 -5.20 10.83
N PHE A 105 -1.24 -5.15 11.50
CA PHE A 105 0.08 -5.46 10.96
C PHE A 105 0.67 -6.78 11.48
N GLU A 106 -0.09 -7.55 12.27
CA GLU A 106 0.36 -8.80 12.89
C GLU A 106 1.02 -9.74 11.87
N CYS A 107 0.41 -9.90 10.70
CA CYS A 107 0.92 -10.79 9.66
C CYS A 107 2.26 -10.37 9.04
N PHE A 108 2.70 -9.13 9.21
CA PHE A 108 3.96 -8.64 8.65
C PHE A 108 5.12 -8.72 9.65
N HIS A 109 4.85 -9.14 10.89
CA HIS A 109 5.82 -9.20 11.99
C HIS A 109 6.54 -7.85 12.20
N THR A 110 5.75 -6.78 12.28
CA THR A 110 6.24 -5.41 12.49
C THR A 110 5.65 -4.79 13.74
N ASP A 111 6.45 -3.98 14.42
CA ASP A 111 6.06 -3.24 15.63
C ASP A 111 5.33 -1.93 15.29
N GLY A 112 5.21 -1.60 14.00
CA GLY A 112 4.48 -0.42 13.58
C GLY A 112 4.74 -0.03 12.13
N LEU A 113 4.52 1.25 11.86
CA LEU A 113 4.63 1.87 10.57
C LEU A 113 5.37 3.20 10.70
N ILE A 114 6.29 3.47 9.78
CA ILE A 114 6.95 4.76 9.59
C ILE A 114 6.20 5.52 8.51
N GLY A 115 5.56 6.61 8.93
CA GLY A 115 4.77 7.46 8.07
C GLY A 115 5.55 8.61 7.45
N SER A 116 4.89 9.31 6.53
CA SER A 116 5.40 10.54 5.92
C SER A 116 5.66 11.66 6.93
N ASP A 117 4.93 11.68 8.04
CA ASP A 117 5.04 12.65 9.13
C ASP A 117 6.42 12.67 9.80
N LEU A 118 7.10 11.52 9.87
CA LEU A 118 8.48 11.44 10.36
C LEU A 118 9.49 12.05 9.36
N LEU A 119 9.15 12.03 8.07
CA LEU A 119 10.06 12.29 6.96
C LEU A 119 9.95 13.71 6.39
N VAL A 120 8.96 14.51 6.82
CA VAL A 120 8.61 15.82 6.24
C VAL A 120 9.75 16.84 6.17
N ARG A 121 10.84 16.65 6.93
CA ARG A 121 12.04 17.53 6.93
C ARG A 121 13.22 16.94 6.15
N THR A 122 13.02 15.82 5.45
CA THR A 122 14.08 15.04 4.81
C THR A 122 13.83 14.88 3.32
N ILE A 123 14.88 14.55 2.58
CA ILE A 123 14.78 14.06 1.20
C ILE A 123 14.95 12.55 1.25
N VAL A 124 13.97 11.83 0.71
CA VAL A 124 13.88 10.37 0.73
C VAL A 124 13.97 9.85 -0.69
N GLU A 125 15.01 9.09 -1.00
CA GLU A 125 15.15 8.37 -2.26
C GLU A 125 14.88 6.88 -2.02
N ILE A 126 13.98 6.29 -2.81
CA ILE A 126 13.61 4.88 -2.74
C ILE A 126 14.03 4.22 -4.05
N ASP A 127 15.03 3.36 -3.96
CA ASP A 127 15.59 2.62 -5.09
C ASP A 127 14.96 1.23 -5.16
N GLY A 128 14.03 1.04 -6.09
CA GLY A 128 13.31 -0.22 -6.26
C GLY A 128 14.20 -1.39 -6.67
N LYS A 129 15.24 -1.11 -7.47
CA LYS A 129 16.17 -2.13 -7.98
C LYS A 129 17.12 -2.62 -6.89
N ASN A 130 17.71 -1.69 -6.16
CA ASN A 130 18.69 -2.01 -5.11
C ASN A 130 18.03 -2.30 -3.76
N LYS A 131 16.73 -2.07 -3.64
CA LYS A 131 15.94 -2.22 -2.41
C LYS A 131 16.50 -1.42 -1.23
N THR A 132 16.78 -0.15 -1.49
CA THR A 132 17.32 0.78 -0.49
C THR A 132 16.50 2.05 -0.38
N ILE A 133 16.40 2.60 0.83
CA ILE A 133 15.88 3.93 1.12
C ILE A 133 17.04 4.79 1.59
N THR A 134 17.34 5.87 0.87
CA THR A 134 18.33 6.86 1.26
C THR A 134 17.62 8.06 1.87
N ILE A 135 17.92 8.40 3.12
CA ILE A 135 17.38 9.59 3.80
C ILE A 135 18.50 10.61 3.95
N THR A 136 18.26 11.83 3.48
CA THR A 136 19.21 12.94 3.49
C THR A 136 18.62 14.21 4.07
N SER A 137 19.48 15.05 4.64
CA SER A 137 19.09 16.36 5.13
C SER A 137 18.74 17.33 3.98
N ALA A 138 17.87 18.31 4.26
CA ALA A 138 17.29 19.20 3.25
C ALA A 138 18.32 20.07 2.50
N GLU A 139 19.50 20.30 3.09
CA GLU A 139 20.56 21.17 2.57
C GLU A 139 21.28 20.56 1.36
N ASN A 140 21.08 19.27 1.09
CA ASN A 140 21.61 18.59 -0.09
C ASN A 140 20.47 18.38 -1.10
N PRO A 141 20.16 19.38 -1.96
CA PRO A 141 19.08 19.24 -2.92
C PRO A 141 19.30 18.05 -3.84
N SER A 142 18.20 17.42 -4.26
CA SER A 142 18.23 16.35 -5.24
C SER A 142 18.97 16.80 -6.52
N THR A 143 19.89 15.98 -7.00
CA THR A 143 20.60 16.19 -8.28
C THR A 143 19.75 15.72 -9.48
N VAL A 144 18.57 15.15 -9.23
CA VAL A 144 17.65 14.68 -10.26
C VAL A 144 17.14 15.86 -11.09
N SER A 145 17.11 15.67 -12.41
CA SER A 145 16.62 16.67 -13.36
C SER A 145 15.19 17.14 -13.03
N LEU A 146 14.98 18.45 -13.02
CA LEU A 146 13.65 19.06 -12.85
C LEU A 146 12.65 18.65 -13.94
N ARG A 147 13.11 18.10 -15.08
CA ARG A 147 12.21 17.54 -16.11
C ARG A 147 11.47 16.28 -15.65
N LYS A 148 12.00 15.59 -14.63
CA LYS A 148 11.39 14.40 -14.01
C LYS A 148 10.55 14.75 -12.77
N MET A 149 10.40 16.04 -12.47
CA MET A 149 9.78 16.53 -11.24
C MET A 149 8.27 16.73 -11.42
N LEU A 150 7.51 16.29 -10.43
CA LEU A 150 6.11 16.59 -10.22
C LEU A 150 5.95 17.30 -8.87
N PRO A 151 5.25 18.44 -8.80
CA PRO A 151 5.03 19.12 -7.52
C PRO A 151 4.01 18.34 -6.68
N PHE A 152 4.17 18.35 -5.36
CA PHE A 152 3.09 17.90 -4.49
C PHE A 152 1.92 18.88 -4.58
N THR A 153 0.70 18.38 -4.66
CA THR A 153 -0.53 19.20 -4.61
C THR A 153 -0.84 19.68 -3.19
N LYS A 154 -0.28 19.01 -2.17
CA LYS A 154 -0.38 19.36 -0.75
C LYS A 154 0.95 19.09 -0.04
N SER A 155 1.49 20.09 0.65
CA SER A 155 2.73 19.94 1.41
C SER A 155 2.63 18.84 2.48
N GLY A 156 3.73 18.13 2.72
CA GLY A 156 3.82 17.04 3.70
C GLY A 156 3.32 15.68 3.22
N MET A 157 2.62 15.60 2.09
CA MET A 157 2.19 14.32 1.50
C MET A 157 2.59 14.24 0.02
N PRO A 158 3.07 13.09 -0.47
CA PRO A 158 3.50 12.93 -1.86
C PRO A 158 2.30 12.73 -2.80
N ILE A 159 1.36 13.69 -2.78
CA ILE A 159 0.19 13.71 -3.66
C ILE A 159 0.56 14.45 -4.94
N ILE A 160 0.46 13.78 -6.09
CA ILE A 160 0.90 14.30 -7.39
C ILE A 160 -0.21 14.20 -8.43
N LEU A 161 -0.12 15.07 -9.44
CA LEU A 161 -0.99 15.03 -10.61
C LEU A 161 -0.41 14.06 -11.65
N LEU A 162 -1.21 13.09 -12.07
CA LEU A 162 -0.91 12.13 -13.14
C LEU A 162 -1.80 12.40 -14.34
N GLN A 163 -1.37 11.98 -15.53
CA GLN A 163 -2.21 11.98 -16.73
C GLN A 163 -2.84 10.60 -16.92
N ALA A 164 -4.16 10.53 -17.07
CA ALA A 164 -4.93 9.30 -17.25
C ALA A 164 -5.70 9.32 -18.59
N GLY A 165 -5.26 8.51 -19.55
CA GLY A 165 -5.84 8.51 -20.90
C GLY A 165 -5.59 9.81 -21.67
N ALA A 166 -6.34 10.02 -22.74
CA ALA A 166 -6.17 11.16 -23.65
C ALA A 166 -6.74 12.46 -23.05
N GLY A 167 -5.94 13.13 -22.22
CA GLY A 167 -6.22 14.50 -21.74
C GLY A 167 -6.90 14.60 -20.37
N ASN A 168 -7.13 13.50 -19.66
CA ASN A 168 -7.61 13.56 -18.28
C ASN A 168 -6.46 13.60 -17.29
N ASN A 169 -6.69 14.25 -16.16
CA ASN A 169 -5.77 14.26 -15.05
C ASN A 169 -6.39 13.53 -13.86
N ILE A 170 -5.55 12.88 -13.07
CA ILE A 170 -5.94 12.25 -11.81
C ILE A 170 -4.92 12.59 -10.73
N THR A 171 -5.41 12.95 -9.55
CA THR A 171 -4.54 13.23 -8.41
C THR A 171 -4.36 11.95 -7.60
N ALA A 172 -3.12 11.52 -7.41
CA ALA A 172 -2.80 10.28 -6.70
C ALA A 172 -1.79 10.51 -5.58
N LEU A 173 -1.98 9.83 -4.46
CA LEU A 173 -0.99 9.73 -3.38
C LEU A 173 0.01 8.64 -3.73
N PHE A 174 1.30 8.95 -3.75
CA PHE A 174 2.33 7.90 -3.79
C PHE A 174 2.41 7.22 -2.43
N ASP A 175 2.05 5.94 -2.40
CA ASP A 175 1.79 5.19 -1.19
C ASP A 175 2.54 3.84 -1.23
N THR A 176 3.68 3.76 -0.54
CA THR A 176 4.45 2.51 -0.40
C THR A 176 3.76 1.47 0.49
N GLY A 177 2.74 1.86 1.25
CA GLY A 177 1.82 0.95 1.93
C GLY A 177 0.81 0.29 1.00
N CYS A 178 0.56 0.83 -0.19
CA CYS A 178 -0.31 0.23 -1.19
C CYS A 178 0.43 -0.85 -2.01
N PRO A 179 0.03 -2.14 -1.95
CA PRO A 179 0.76 -3.22 -2.61
C PRO A 179 0.54 -3.31 -4.13
N SER A 180 -0.40 -2.54 -4.70
CA SER A 180 -0.68 -2.52 -6.13
C SER A 180 0.19 -1.47 -6.86
N PHE A 181 0.05 -1.40 -8.19
CA PHE A 181 0.64 -0.30 -8.97
C PHE A 181 -0.25 0.94 -8.91
N PHE A 182 -1.57 0.73 -9.06
CA PHE A 182 -2.55 1.79 -9.02
C PHE A 182 -3.82 1.29 -8.32
N SER A 183 -4.43 2.14 -7.52
CA SER A 183 -5.72 1.88 -6.84
C SER A 183 -6.62 3.08 -7.05
N LEU A 184 -7.64 2.93 -7.89
CA LEU A 184 -8.55 4.01 -8.27
C LEU A 184 -9.63 4.19 -7.20
N LYS A 185 -9.78 5.39 -6.64
CA LYS A 185 -10.90 5.64 -5.72
C LYS A 185 -12.22 5.75 -6.51
N VAL A 186 -13.33 5.34 -5.89
CA VAL A 186 -14.67 5.32 -6.56
C VAL A 186 -15.06 6.69 -7.14
N SER A 187 -14.80 7.80 -6.44
CA SER A 187 -15.16 9.13 -6.96
C SER A 187 -14.37 9.57 -8.18
N ASP A 188 -13.10 9.18 -8.28
CA ASP A 188 -12.29 9.41 -9.48
C ASP A 188 -12.72 8.49 -10.62
N TYR A 189 -13.11 7.24 -10.31
CA TYR A 189 -13.72 6.33 -11.29
C TYR A 189 -14.95 6.94 -11.93
N GLU A 190 -15.92 7.43 -11.15
CA GLU A 190 -17.13 8.04 -11.71
C GLU A 190 -16.82 9.25 -12.59
N THR A 191 -15.86 10.08 -12.16
CA THR A 191 -15.42 11.24 -12.95
C THR A 191 -14.81 10.81 -14.29
N LEU A 192 -13.84 9.90 -14.26
CA LEU A 192 -13.09 9.45 -15.44
C LEU A 192 -13.90 8.56 -16.38
N LYS A 193 -14.95 7.89 -15.87
CA LYS A 193 -15.90 7.12 -16.69
C LYS A 193 -16.63 8.03 -17.68
N THR A 194 -17.01 9.24 -17.25
CA THR A 194 -17.73 10.20 -18.12
C THR A 194 -16.88 10.72 -19.28
N THR A 195 -15.55 10.71 -19.12
CA THR A 195 -14.62 11.21 -20.13
C THR A 195 -14.02 10.11 -21.01
N GLY A 196 -14.38 8.84 -20.78
CA GLY A 196 -13.84 7.70 -21.53
C GLY A 196 -12.35 7.46 -21.27
N ALA A 197 -11.83 7.82 -20.10
CA ALA A 197 -10.40 7.70 -19.78
C ALA A 197 -9.90 6.24 -19.69
N PHE A 198 -10.82 5.29 -19.54
CA PHE A 198 -10.54 3.86 -19.39
C PHE A 198 -11.64 3.00 -19.98
N GLN A 199 -11.35 1.71 -20.15
CA GLN A 199 -12.33 0.67 -20.42
C GLN A 199 -12.71 -0.04 -19.11
N VAL A 200 -14.01 -0.24 -18.86
CA VAL A 200 -14.46 -1.15 -17.79
C VAL A 200 -14.30 -2.59 -18.29
N LEU A 201 -13.50 -3.38 -17.59
CA LEU A 201 -13.23 -4.78 -17.93
C LEU A 201 -14.21 -5.72 -17.26
N SER A 202 -14.56 -5.46 -15.99
CA SER A 202 -15.45 -6.32 -15.22
C SER A 202 -16.02 -5.58 -14.01
N GLU A 203 -17.18 -6.04 -13.57
CA GLU A 203 -17.78 -5.68 -12.29
C GLU A 203 -17.71 -6.90 -11.36
N GLY A 204 -17.22 -6.68 -10.14
CA GLY A 204 -17.09 -7.68 -9.11
C GLY A 204 -17.83 -7.28 -7.84
N TYR A 205 -18.15 -8.28 -7.03
CA TYR A 205 -18.71 -8.11 -5.69
C TYR A 205 -17.86 -8.90 -4.71
N GLY A 206 -17.46 -8.29 -3.60
CA GLY A 206 -16.62 -8.96 -2.61
C GLY A 206 -16.19 -8.08 -1.46
N GLU A 207 -15.60 -8.72 -0.46
CA GLU A 207 -14.98 -8.05 0.69
C GLU A 207 -13.85 -7.12 0.21
N GLY A 208 -13.76 -5.92 0.80
CA GLY A 208 -12.74 -4.94 0.43
C GLY A 208 -11.35 -5.23 1.03
N SER A 209 -10.36 -4.42 0.66
CA SER A 209 -8.98 -4.55 1.13
C SER A 209 -8.83 -4.33 2.64
N ILE A 210 -7.82 -4.97 3.24
CA ILE A 210 -7.46 -4.80 4.67
C ILE A 210 -6.52 -3.60 4.82
N GLY A 211 -6.91 -2.62 5.63
CA GLY A 211 -6.12 -1.45 5.99
C GLY A 211 -5.93 -1.30 7.51
N VAL A 212 -5.43 -0.13 7.94
CA VAL A 212 -5.18 0.18 9.37
C VAL A 212 -6.47 0.14 10.20
N ALA A 213 -7.61 0.47 9.59
CA ALA A 213 -8.93 0.41 10.22
C ALA A 213 -9.58 -0.99 10.16
N GLY A 214 -8.85 -2.00 9.70
CA GLY A 214 -9.37 -3.34 9.46
C GLY A 214 -9.89 -3.54 8.03
N MET A 215 -10.80 -4.51 7.87
CA MET A 215 -11.34 -4.90 6.58
C MET A 215 -12.52 -4.00 6.18
N ALA A 216 -12.54 -3.52 4.93
CA ALA A 216 -13.67 -2.81 4.38
C ALA A 216 -14.87 -3.75 4.12
N GLU A 217 -16.09 -3.23 4.28
CA GLU A 217 -17.33 -3.96 3.99
C GLU A 217 -17.39 -4.42 2.53
N ALA A 218 -18.16 -5.48 2.28
CA ALA A 218 -18.33 -5.99 0.93
C ALA A 218 -19.16 -5.03 0.08
N ASP A 219 -18.63 -4.68 -1.09
CA ASP A 219 -19.26 -3.72 -2.00
C ASP A 219 -18.96 -4.08 -3.46
N ILE A 220 -19.61 -3.38 -4.38
CA ILE A 220 -19.35 -3.46 -5.81
C ILE A 220 -18.00 -2.81 -6.10
N SER A 221 -17.16 -3.55 -6.81
CA SER A 221 -15.88 -3.06 -7.32
C SER A 221 -15.83 -3.17 -8.84
N HIS A 222 -15.23 -2.19 -9.48
CA HIS A 222 -15.02 -2.19 -10.93
C HIS A 222 -13.54 -2.44 -11.22
N ARG A 223 -13.27 -3.34 -12.17
CA ARG A 223 -11.96 -3.51 -12.76
C ARG A 223 -11.93 -2.71 -14.06
N VAL A 224 -10.95 -1.82 -14.18
CA VAL A 224 -10.78 -0.93 -15.33
C VAL A 224 -9.39 -1.05 -15.92
N CYS A 225 -9.27 -0.75 -17.22
CA CYS A 225 -8.00 -0.66 -17.91
C CYS A 225 -7.82 0.76 -18.45
N LEU A 226 -6.81 1.47 -17.95
CA LEU A 226 -6.36 2.72 -18.54
C LEU A 226 -5.42 2.40 -19.72
N PRO A 227 -5.71 2.84 -20.95
CA PRO A 227 -4.83 2.62 -22.09
C PRO A 227 -3.43 3.20 -21.85
N VAL A 228 -3.37 4.37 -21.20
CA VAL A 228 -2.13 5.02 -20.77
C VAL A 228 -2.36 5.72 -19.43
N LEU A 229 -1.43 5.56 -18.49
CA LEU A 229 -1.24 6.39 -17.31
C LEU A 229 0.19 6.97 -17.36
N SER A 230 0.35 8.28 -17.24
CA SER A 230 1.67 8.92 -17.26
C SER A 230 2.07 9.45 -15.88
N VAL A 231 3.27 9.11 -15.44
CA VAL A 231 3.94 9.67 -14.26
C VAL A 231 5.06 10.57 -14.76
N GLY A 232 4.80 11.87 -14.84
CA GLY A 232 5.71 12.83 -15.47
C GLY A 232 5.94 12.47 -16.93
N GLY A 233 7.20 12.34 -17.34
CA GLY A 233 7.56 11.95 -18.71
C GLY A 233 7.43 10.46 -19.03
N THR A 234 7.12 9.60 -18.05
CA THR A 234 7.08 8.14 -18.22
C THR A 234 5.66 7.66 -18.49
N LYS A 235 5.49 6.80 -19.50
CA LYS A 235 4.19 6.23 -19.88
C LYS A 235 4.06 4.79 -19.41
N PHE A 236 2.91 4.46 -18.84
CA PHE A 236 2.51 3.10 -18.49
C PHE A 236 1.28 2.73 -19.31
N GLN A 237 1.38 1.73 -20.16
CA GLN A 237 0.32 1.28 -21.03
C GLN A 237 -0.48 0.15 -20.38
N ASN A 238 -1.77 0.05 -20.71
CA ASN A 238 -2.65 -1.06 -20.30
C ASN A 238 -2.70 -1.26 -18.77
N VAL A 239 -2.77 -0.16 -18.02
CA VAL A 239 -2.77 -0.19 -16.56
C VAL A 239 -4.11 -0.67 -16.06
N THR A 240 -4.15 -1.88 -15.52
CA THR A 240 -5.35 -2.38 -14.84
C THR A 240 -5.40 -1.88 -13.40
N SER A 241 -6.59 -1.43 -12.96
CA SER A 241 -6.88 -1.08 -11.58
C SER A 241 -8.24 -1.61 -11.17
N GLU A 242 -8.41 -1.88 -9.89
CA GLU A 242 -9.69 -2.14 -9.27
C GLU A 242 -10.11 -0.91 -8.44
N THR A 243 -11.40 -0.63 -8.36
CA THR A 243 -11.90 0.49 -7.56
C THR A 243 -11.82 0.20 -6.07
N SER A 244 -11.59 1.22 -5.28
CA SER A 244 -11.47 1.12 -3.82
C SER A 244 -12.11 2.34 -3.14
N THR A 245 -12.39 2.23 -1.84
CA THR A 245 -12.97 3.32 -1.02
C THR A 245 -11.99 4.21 -0.22
N PRO A 246 -10.63 4.11 -0.30
CA PRO A 246 -9.76 5.01 0.44
C PRO A 246 -9.93 6.47 -0.01
N PRO A 247 -9.53 7.44 0.83
CA PRO A 247 -9.76 8.86 0.56
C PRO A 247 -9.02 9.39 -0.69
N PHE A 248 -8.00 8.65 -1.16
CA PHE A 248 -7.17 9.00 -2.31
C PHE A 248 -7.13 7.86 -3.32
N THR A 249 -7.03 8.21 -4.59
CA THR A 249 -6.41 7.32 -5.57
C THR A 249 -4.95 7.13 -5.20
N LEU A 250 -4.45 5.90 -5.27
CA LEU A 250 -3.11 5.53 -4.82
C LEU A 250 -2.24 5.12 -6.01
N LEU A 251 -1.02 5.66 -6.05
CA LEU A 251 0.08 5.16 -6.87
C LEU A 251 0.97 4.34 -5.95
N GLY A 252 0.85 3.02 -6.05
CA GLY A 252 1.38 2.11 -5.04
C GLY A 252 2.85 1.72 -5.23
N VAL A 253 3.32 0.87 -4.33
CA VAL A 253 4.72 0.45 -4.21
C VAL A 253 5.29 -0.17 -5.50
N LYS A 254 4.44 -0.79 -6.33
CA LYS A 254 4.88 -1.41 -7.60
C LYS A 254 5.40 -0.40 -8.63
N LEU A 255 5.21 0.91 -8.44
CA LEU A 255 5.92 1.90 -9.25
C LEU A 255 7.44 1.70 -9.17
N LEU A 256 7.95 1.25 -8.03
CA LEU A 256 9.37 1.00 -7.79
C LEU A 256 9.92 -0.18 -8.61
N ASP A 257 9.07 -1.08 -9.12
CA ASP A 257 9.51 -2.11 -10.07
C ASP A 257 10.04 -1.49 -11.38
N TYR A 258 9.64 -0.24 -11.66
CA TYR A 258 9.95 0.49 -12.89
C TYR A 258 10.94 1.64 -12.70
N GLY A 259 11.49 1.83 -11.50
CA GLY A 259 12.49 2.87 -11.28
C GLY A 259 12.68 3.29 -9.84
N LYS A 260 13.14 4.52 -9.69
CA LYS A 260 13.46 5.15 -8.42
C LYS A 260 12.57 6.36 -8.18
N VAL A 261 12.12 6.52 -6.95
CA VAL A 261 11.34 7.68 -6.50
C VAL A 261 12.16 8.51 -5.54
N THR A 262 12.22 9.83 -5.74
CA THR A 262 12.77 10.76 -4.75
C THR A 262 11.70 11.72 -4.28
N LEU A 263 11.45 11.73 -2.97
CA LEU A 263 10.53 12.62 -2.28
C LEU A 263 11.36 13.72 -1.58
N ASP A 264 11.39 14.91 -2.15
CA ASP A 264 11.95 16.10 -1.50
C ASP A 264 10.80 16.81 -0.77
N TYR A 265 10.51 16.34 0.45
CA TYR A 265 9.44 16.88 1.28
C TYR A 265 9.60 18.38 1.58
N PRO A 266 10.81 18.89 1.96
CA PRO A 266 11.00 20.31 2.22
C PRO A 266 10.64 21.22 1.05
N ARG A 267 10.83 20.76 -0.18
CA ARG A 267 10.51 21.53 -1.41
C ARG A 267 9.20 21.11 -2.05
N ALA A 268 8.47 20.17 -1.45
CA ALA A 268 7.23 19.60 -1.98
C ALA A 268 7.38 19.07 -3.42
N ARG A 269 8.42 18.24 -3.66
CA ARG A 269 8.72 17.69 -4.99
C ARG A 269 8.79 16.18 -4.97
N PHE A 270 8.16 15.58 -5.97
CA PHE A 270 8.27 14.18 -6.34
C PHE A 270 9.15 14.08 -7.58
N TYR A 271 10.09 13.15 -7.59
CA TYR A 271 10.85 12.81 -8.79
C TYR A 271 10.68 11.32 -9.07
N PHE A 272 10.50 10.98 -10.34
CA PHE A 272 10.53 9.59 -10.78
C PHE A 272 11.58 9.38 -11.87
N GLU A 273 12.55 8.54 -11.55
CA GLU A 273 13.59 8.11 -12.47
C GLU A 273 13.28 6.71 -12.96
N ALA A 274 12.56 6.65 -14.07
CA ALA A 274 12.17 5.39 -14.69
C ALA A 274 13.39 4.66 -15.29
N ASN A 275 13.33 3.33 -15.25
CA ASN A 275 14.24 2.44 -15.97
C ASN A 275 14.00 2.54 -17.48
N GLU A 276 12.73 2.66 -17.88
CA GLU A 276 12.28 2.78 -19.27
C GLU A 276 11.22 3.87 -19.40
N ALA A 277 11.24 4.60 -20.51
CA ALA A 277 10.31 5.71 -20.75
C ALA A 277 8.87 5.27 -21.04
N VAL A 278 8.69 4.04 -21.52
CA VAL A 278 7.38 3.43 -21.84
C VAL A 278 7.40 2.01 -21.31
N ASN A 279 6.36 1.64 -20.54
CA ASN A 279 6.24 0.34 -19.90
C ASN A 279 4.85 -0.23 -20.19
N ASP A 280 4.75 -1.51 -20.57
CA ASP A 280 3.46 -2.20 -20.77
C ASP A 280 3.09 -3.00 -19.53
N LEU A 281 1.96 -2.65 -18.91
CA LEU A 281 1.44 -3.24 -17.68
C LEU A 281 0.29 -4.21 -17.94
N SER A 282 0.13 -4.64 -19.20
CA SER A 282 -0.80 -5.70 -19.60
C SER A 282 -0.70 -6.88 -18.66
N SER A 283 -1.80 -7.17 -17.96
CA SER A 283 -1.87 -8.26 -17.01
C SER A 283 -3.20 -8.98 -17.13
N LYS A 284 -3.14 -10.29 -16.88
CA LYS A 284 -4.30 -11.17 -16.81
C LYS A 284 -4.83 -11.22 -15.38
N HIS A 285 -6.13 -11.45 -15.23
CA HIS A 285 -6.79 -11.37 -13.93
C HIS A 285 -7.59 -12.61 -13.59
N TYR A 286 -7.73 -12.89 -12.30
CA TYR A 286 -8.63 -13.94 -11.85
C TYR A 286 -10.07 -13.42 -11.81
N ASN A 287 -11.02 -14.30 -12.12
CA ASN A 287 -12.45 -14.02 -12.00
C ASN A 287 -13.03 -14.36 -10.61
N VAL A 288 -12.21 -14.90 -9.72
CA VAL A 288 -12.51 -15.05 -8.29
C VAL A 288 -11.28 -14.70 -7.46
N ALA A 289 -11.48 -14.05 -6.31
CA ALA A 289 -10.46 -13.91 -5.29
C ALA A 289 -10.74 -14.89 -4.15
N LEU A 290 -9.67 -15.33 -3.48
CA LEU A 290 -9.74 -16.31 -2.41
C LEU A 290 -9.13 -15.72 -1.14
N ARG A 291 -9.70 -16.09 0.00
CA ARG A 291 -9.23 -15.67 1.32
C ARG A 291 -9.30 -16.82 2.30
N VAL A 292 -8.43 -16.78 3.31
CA VAL A 292 -8.54 -17.65 4.48
C VAL A 292 -9.41 -16.99 5.54
N LYS A 293 -10.46 -17.68 5.99
CA LYS A 293 -11.34 -17.27 7.09
C LYS A 293 -11.55 -18.47 8.01
N ASP A 294 -11.24 -18.32 9.29
CA ASP A 294 -11.34 -19.38 10.30
C ASP A 294 -10.60 -20.67 9.89
N GLY A 295 -9.45 -20.52 9.21
CA GLY A 295 -8.64 -21.61 8.68
C GLY A 295 -9.11 -22.17 7.33
N GLU A 296 -10.33 -21.85 6.88
CA GLU A 296 -10.92 -22.33 5.65
C GLU A 296 -10.65 -21.39 4.46
N LEU A 297 -10.48 -21.98 3.27
CA LEU A 297 -10.33 -21.22 2.03
C LEU A 297 -11.70 -20.89 1.44
N ILE A 298 -12.05 -19.62 1.36
CA ILE A 298 -13.34 -19.11 0.89
C ILE A 298 -13.18 -18.21 -0.33
N ILE A 299 -14.25 -18.08 -1.11
CA ILE A 299 -14.36 -17.09 -2.18
C ILE A 299 -14.64 -15.73 -1.56
N SER A 300 -13.73 -14.77 -1.72
CA SER A 300 -13.85 -13.42 -1.16
C SER A 300 -14.39 -12.39 -2.15
N THR A 301 -14.20 -12.64 -3.45
CA THR A 301 -14.66 -11.75 -4.51
C THR A 301 -15.05 -12.57 -5.73
N VAL A 302 -16.15 -12.20 -6.38
CA VAL A 302 -16.63 -12.82 -7.63
C VAL A 302 -16.74 -11.74 -8.70
N TRP A 303 -16.06 -11.95 -9.82
CA TRP A 303 -16.10 -11.07 -11.00
C TRP A 303 -17.05 -11.61 -12.07
N SER A 304 -17.42 -10.77 -13.04
CA SER A 304 -18.51 -10.99 -14.00
C SER A 304 -18.65 -12.42 -14.54
N ALA A 305 -17.55 -13.03 -15.02
CA ALA A 305 -17.59 -14.38 -15.61
C ALA A 305 -17.96 -15.51 -14.62
N MET A 306 -17.88 -15.26 -13.32
CA MET A 306 -18.17 -16.22 -12.25
C MET A 306 -19.46 -15.88 -11.48
N LYS A 307 -20.13 -14.77 -11.81
CA LYS A 307 -21.45 -14.44 -11.26
C LYS A 307 -22.47 -15.54 -11.60
N GLY A 308 -23.21 -16.02 -10.60
CA GLY A 308 -24.16 -17.13 -10.75
C GLY A 308 -23.52 -18.52 -10.82
N VAL A 309 -22.19 -18.60 -11.00
CA VAL A 309 -21.44 -19.86 -10.88
C VAL A 309 -21.12 -20.09 -9.41
N VAL A 310 -20.55 -19.10 -8.73
CA VAL A 310 -20.18 -19.14 -7.31
C VAL A 310 -20.54 -17.82 -6.64
N GLU A 311 -20.65 -17.84 -5.30
CA GLU A 311 -20.98 -16.69 -4.46
C GLU A 311 -19.83 -16.37 -3.49
N VAL A 312 -19.79 -15.11 -3.04
CA VAL A 312 -18.91 -14.71 -1.93
C VAL A 312 -19.31 -15.51 -0.69
N GLY A 313 -18.31 -16.07 -0.01
CA GLY A 313 -18.49 -16.94 1.16
C GLY A 313 -18.56 -18.43 0.84
N ASP A 314 -18.66 -18.83 -0.43
CA ASP A 314 -18.57 -20.24 -0.82
C ASP A 314 -17.20 -20.82 -0.46
N LYS A 315 -17.18 -22.10 -0.03
CA LYS A 315 -15.98 -22.76 0.50
C LYS A 315 -15.26 -23.59 -0.56
N VAL A 316 -13.95 -23.42 -0.72
CA VAL A 316 -13.14 -24.31 -1.54
C VAL A 316 -12.82 -25.58 -0.76
N THR A 317 -13.31 -26.73 -1.20
CA THR A 317 -13.13 -28.02 -0.52
C THR A 317 -12.01 -28.85 -1.11
N ARG A 318 -11.68 -28.68 -2.39
CA ARG A 318 -10.56 -29.37 -3.06
C ARG A 318 -9.81 -28.48 -4.03
N ILE A 319 -8.50 -28.70 -4.13
CA ILE A 319 -7.62 -28.12 -5.14
C ILE A 319 -7.05 -29.26 -5.97
N ASN A 320 -7.31 -29.25 -7.28
CA ASN A 320 -6.90 -30.30 -8.22
C ASN A 320 -7.31 -31.71 -7.74
N GLY A 321 -8.52 -31.83 -7.20
CA GLY A 321 -9.09 -33.09 -6.69
C GLY A 321 -8.63 -33.51 -5.29
N LYS A 322 -7.58 -32.88 -4.74
CA LYS A 322 -7.10 -33.14 -3.38
C LYS A 322 -7.85 -32.26 -2.37
N PRO A 323 -8.32 -32.80 -1.23
CA PRO A 323 -8.90 -32.00 -0.16
C PRO A 323 -7.98 -30.85 0.24
N VAL A 324 -8.56 -29.67 0.49
CA VAL A 324 -7.80 -28.56 1.09
C VAL A 324 -7.46 -28.88 2.54
N ARG A 325 -6.35 -28.33 3.01
CA ARG A 325 -6.01 -28.29 4.44
C ARG A 325 -6.58 -27.03 5.10
N MET A 326 -6.42 -26.93 6.41
CA MET A 326 -6.53 -25.65 7.10
C MET A 326 -5.30 -24.78 6.78
N TYR A 327 -5.54 -23.49 6.59
CA TYR A 327 -4.52 -22.50 6.28
C TYR A 327 -4.35 -21.52 7.43
N ASP A 328 -3.12 -21.07 7.65
CA ASP A 328 -2.88 -19.91 8.50
C ASP A 328 -3.22 -18.63 7.72
N PHE A 329 -3.92 -17.70 8.37
CA PHE A 329 -4.35 -16.47 7.73
C PHE A 329 -3.15 -15.60 7.32
N CYS A 330 -2.18 -15.41 8.21
CA CYS A 330 -1.04 -14.53 7.94
C CYS A 330 -0.10 -15.12 6.89
N GLU A 331 0.15 -16.43 6.93
CA GLU A 331 0.84 -17.14 5.86
C GLU A 331 0.13 -16.96 4.51
N SER A 332 -1.20 -16.97 4.48
CA SER A 332 -1.96 -16.72 3.24
C SER A 332 -1.81 -15.29 2.72
N ILE A 333 -1.62 -14.30 3.59
CA ILE A 333 -1.40 -12.90 3.21
C ILE A 333 0.04 -12.68 2.74
N VAL A 334 1.03 -13.17 3.49
CA VAL A 334 2.45 -12.94 3.21
C VAL A 334 2.93 -13.78 2.04
N ASN A 335 2.58 -15.06 2.07
CA ASN A 335 3.08 -16.05 1.15
C ASN A 335 2.05 -16.42 0.09
N GLY A 336 0.74 -16.32 0.34
CA GLY A 336 -0.27 -16.84 -0.58
C GLY A 336 -0.47 -18.35 -0.46
N ILE A 337 -1.55 -18.88 -1.02
CA ILE A 337 -1.91 -20.31 -0.95
C ILE A 337 -0.88 -21.16 -1.72
N PRO A 338 -0.09 -22.03 -1.06
CA PRO A 338 0.99 -22.79 -1.70
C PRO A 338 0.55 -23.61 -2.91
N GLU A 339 -0.62 -24.23 -2.83
CA GLU A 339 -1.22 -25.11 -3.83
C GLU A 339 -1.58 -24.36 -5.12
N LEU A 340 -1.71 -23.03 -5.06
CA LEU A 340 -2.01 -22.16 -6.21
C LEU A 340 -0.74 -21.54 -6.82
N LYS A 341 0.40 -21.56 -6.12
CA LYS A 341 1.63 -20.90 -6.56
C LYS A 341 2.19 -21.51 -7.85
N GLY A 342 2.56 -20.65 -8.79
CA GLY A 342 3.20 -21.04 -10.05
C GLY A 342 2.31 -21.86 -11.00
N LYS A 343 1.02 -22.04 -10.69
CA LYS A 343 0.07 -22.77 -11.54
C LYS A 343 -0.61 -21.81 -12.50
N LYS A 344 -0.53 -22.12 -13.80
CA LYS A 344 -1.25 -21.37 -14.84
C LYS A 344 -2.77 -21.61 -14.78
N LYS A 345 -3.17 -22.81 -14.38
CA LYS A 345 -4.55 -23.28 -14.32
C LYS A 345 -4.72 -24.27 -13.18
N THR A 346 -5.74 -24.08 -12.37
CA THR A 346 -6.07 -24.94 -11.22
C THR A 346 -7.56 -25.26 -11.24
N ARG A 347 -7.93 -26.50 -10.90
CA ARG A 347 -9.34 -26.87 -10.66
C ARG A 347 -9.67 -26.68 -9.19
N LEU A 348 -10.69 -25.88 -8.89
CA LEU A 348 -11.22 -25.72 -7.53
C LEU A 348 -12.57 -26.42 -7.45
N THR A 349 -12.72 -27.28 -6.46
CA THR A 349 -14.02 -27.80 -6.06
C THR A 349 -14.56 -26.87 -4.97
N VAL A 350 -15.75 -26.34 -5.18
CA VAL A 350 -16.37 -25.31 -4.35
C VAL A 350 -17.71 -25.82 -3.83
N GLN A 351 -17.90 -25.81 -2.52
CA GLN A 351 -19.18 -26.06 -1.88
C GLN A 351 -20.02 -24.80 -1.93
N THR A 352 -21.11 -24.85 -2.70
CA THR A 352 -22.10 -23.77 -2.83
C THR A 352 -23.40 -24.16 -2.14
N LYS A 353 -24.34 -23.21 -2.00
CA LYS A 353 -25.72 -23.50 -1.54
C LYS A 353 -26.47 -24.46 -2.45
N GLN A 354 -26.10 -24.55 -3.73
CA GLN A 354 -26.73 -25.41 -4.73
C GLN A 354 -26.03 -26.77 -4.87
N GLY A 355 -25.07 -27.08 -4.00
CA GLY A 355 -24.23 -28.27 -4.07
C GLY A 355 -22.80 -27.98 -4.53
N GLU A 356 -22.07 -29.04 -4.85
CA GLU A 356 -20.66 -28.94 -5.25
C GLU A 356 -20.53 -28.46 -6.71
N LYS A 357 -19.67 -27.46 -6.94
CA LYS A 357 -19.30 -26.99 -8.29
C LYS A 357 -17.81 -27.08 -8.49
N VAL A 358 -17.39 -27.39 -9.72
CA VAL A 358 -15.97 -27.37 -10.11
C VAL A 358 -15.72 -26.18 -11.02
N ILE A 359 -14.86 -25.26 -10.59
CA ILE A 359 -14.47 -24.09 -11.37
C ILE A 359 -13.00 -24.17 -11.78
N VAL A 360 -12.67 -23.44 -12.84
CA VAL A 360 -11.29 -23.26 -13.30
C VAL A 360 -10.76 -21.94 -12.75
N TYR A 361 -9.73 -22.02 -11.91
CA TYR A 361 -8.97 -20.89 -11.39
C TYR A 361 -7.75 -20.64 -12.27
N GLN A 362 -7.84 -19.62 -13.12
CA GLN A 362 -6.77 -19.18 -14.03
C GLN A 362 -6.86 -17.67 -14.24
N LYS A 363 -5.76 -17.06 -14.67
CA LYS A 363 -5.77 -15.67 -15.10
C LYS A 363 -6.22 -15.58 -16.56
N GLU A 364 -7.19 -14.73 -16.84
CA GLU A 364 -7.72 -14.48 -18.18
C GLU A 364 -7.17 -13.19 -18.78
#